data_AF-A0A2N1WGU1-F1
#
_entry.id   AF-A0A2N1WGU1-F1
#
_cell.length_a   1.000
_cell.length_b   1.000
_cell.length_c   1.000
_cell.angle_alpha   90.00
_cell.angle_beta   90.00
_cell.angle_gamma   90.00
#
_symmetry.space_group_name_H-M   'P 1'
#
loop_
_entity.id
_entity.type
_entity.pdbx_description
1 polymer ?
#
loop_
_entity_poly.entity_id
_entity_poly.type
_entity_poly.pdbx_seq_one_letter_code
_entity_poly.pdbx_strand_id
1 'polypeptide(L)'
;MELLDCRRLIGPNLLWDRPSVVLDIACGAEQVDAIRSGLQQDILDLHARLGWAVPEFAARPRVGGLSLAFDGPIDRLYAGIALGELAWQRCFGAEPMPDAGLDTAIEAVRERAAEEANPALLTLQAKALEIGAPFLWDDDEVSVGFGATTRIWPSREVPRPEEIDWSLPRRIPTAL
;
A
#
# COMPACT_ATOMS: atom_id res chain seq x y z
N MET A 1 1.88 23.95 6.70
CA MET A 1 1.52 22.55 6.39
C MET A 1 2.77 21.70 6.52
N GLU A 2 2.63 20.47 6.98
CA GLU A 2 3.72 19.53 7.25
C GLU A 2 3.28 18.09 6.98
N LEU A 3 4.15 17.27 6.41
CA LEU A 3 3.95 15.82 6.33
C LEU A 3 4.37 15.23 7.68
N LEU A 4 3.40 14.70 8.42
CA LEU A 4 3.64 14.11 9.74
C LEU A 4 4.15 12.68 9.61
N ASP A 5 3.60 11.93 8.66
CA ASP A 5 3.96 10.53 8.45
C ASP A 5 3.59 10.06 7.04
N CYS A 6 4.36 9.11 6.52
CA CYS A 6 4.08 8.36 5.31
C CYS A 6 4.33 6.88 5.60
N ARG A 7 3.26 6.08 5.69
CA ARG A 7 3.37 4.68 6.10
C ARG A 7 2.41 3.80 5.33
N ARG A 8 2.65 2.49 5.37
CA ARG A 8 1.72 1.49 4.85
C ARG A 8 0.68 1.09 5.88
N LEU A 9 -0.47 0.65 5.38
CA LEU A 9 -1.55 0.00 6.11
C LEU A 9 -1.71 -1.40 5.50
N ILE A 10 -1.59 -2.43 6.32
CA ILE A 10 -1.50 -3.83 5.88
C ILE A 10 -2.87 -4.52 5.73
N GLY A 11 -3.98 -3.81 6.02
CA GLY A 11 -5.33 -4.34 5.99
C GLY A 11 -6.40 -3.31 6.39
N PRO A 12 -7.60 -3.77 6.81
CA PRO A 12 -8.72 -2.89 7.14
C PRO A 12 -8.39 -1.81 8.17
N ASN A 13 -8.83 -0.59 7.88
CA ASN A 13 -8.55 0.60 8.67
C ASN A 13 -9.68 1.63 8.56
N LEU A 14 -9.53 2.78 9.21
CA LEU A 14 -10.57 3.84 9.26
C LEU A 14 -10.84 4.53 7.91
N LEU A 15 -9.99 4.32 6.90
CA LEU A 15 -10.16 4.87 5.56
C LEU A 15 -10.88 3.87 4.65
N TRP A 16 -10.49 2.60 4.69
CA TRP A 16 -11.03 1.52 3.85
C TRP A 16 -10.54 0.12 4.27
N ASP A 17 -10.96 -0.91 3.55
CA ASP A 17 -10.77 -2.33 3.85
C ASP A 17 -9.61 -3.00 3.10
N ARG A 18 -8.65 -2.23 2.56
CA ARG A 18 -7.57 -2.76 1.71
C ARG A 18 -6.17 -2.28 2.11
N PRO A 19 -5.11 -3.01 1.70
CA PRO A 19 -3.73 -2.57 1.86
C PRO A 19 -3.47 -1.28 1.08
N SER A 20 -2.72 -0.36 1.70
CA SER A 20 -2.53 0.98 1.15
C SER A 20 -1.33 1.69 1.72
N VAL A 21 -0.92 2.79 1.08
CA VAL A 21 -0.04 3.80 1.67
C VAL A 21 -0.88 4.96 2.15
N VAL A 22 -0.57 5.54 3.31
CA VAL A 22 -1.22 6.71 3.88
C VAL A 22 -0.20 7.82 4.14
N LEU A 23 -0.58 9.04 3.75
CA LEU A 23 0.07 10.28 4.10
C LEU A 23 -0.79 11.00 5.15
N ASP A 24 -0.23 11.24 6.32
CA ASP A 24 -0.85 12.07 7.36
C ASP A 24 -0.22 13.46 7.34
N ILE A 25 -1.07 14.47 7.11
CA ILE A 25 -0.63 15.83 6.78
C ILE A 25 -1.27 16.82 7.75
N ALA A 26 -0.45 17.61 8.45
CA ALA A 26 -0.92 18.74 9.24
C ALA A 26 -1.19 19.94 8.33
N CYS A 27 -2.43 20.41 8.29
CA CYS A 27 -2.85 21.55 7.45
C CYS A 27 -4.11 22.24 7.97
N GLY A 28 -4.33 23.49 7.53
CA GLY A 28 -5.57 24.23 7.77
C GLY A 28 -6.73 23.63 6.98
N ALA A 29 -7.95 23.78 7.49
CA ALA A 29 -9.16 23.23 6.86
C ALA A 29 -9.38 23.79 5.44
N GLU A 30 -8.99 25.03 5.21
CA GLU A 30 -9.03 25.72 3.93
C GLU A 30 -8.04 25.16 2.89
N GLN A 31 -7.02 24.43 3.32
CA GLN A 31 -5.99 23.88 2.46
C GLN A 31 -6.29 22.44 2.02
N VAL A 32 -7.17 21.73 2.74
CA VAL A 32 -7.42 20.29 2.59
C VAL A 32 -7.71 19.89 1.14
N ASP A 33 -8.62 20.60 0.45
CA ASP A 33 -9.03 20.23 -0.91
C ASP A 33 -7.91 20.47 -1.93
N ALA A 34 -7.13 21.54 -1.76
CA ALA A 34 -5.99 21.85 -2.62
C ALA A 34 -4.88 20.80 -2.45
N ILE A 35 -4.56 20.45 -1.20
CA ILE A 35 -3.54 19.45 -0.87
C ILE A 35 -3.93 18.08 -1.41
N ARG A 36 -5.17 17.67 -1.14
CA ARG A 36 -5.72 16.41 -1.63
C ARG A 36 -5.61 16.34 -3.16
N SER A 37 -6.09 17.35 -3.86
CA SER A 37 -6.12 17.35 -5.32
C SER A 37 -4.71 17.31 -5.92
N GLY A 38 -3.78 18.12 -5.38
CA GLY A 38 -2.39 18.17 -5.85
C GLY A 38 -1.67 16.83 -5.65
N LEU A 39 -1.76 16.24 -4.46
CA LEU A 39 -1.14 14.94 -4.18
C LEU A 39 -1.75 13.82 -5.02
N GLN A 40 -3.07 13.78 -5.19
CA GLN A 40 -3.71 12.77 -6.05
C GLN A 40 -3.20 12.88 -7.49
N GLN A 41 -3.05 14.10 -8.03
CA GLN A 41 -2.52 14.32 -9.37
C GLN A 41 -1.06 13.87 -9.52
N ASP A 42 -0.19 14.24 -8.57
CA ASP A 42 1.22 13.84 -8.63
C ASP A 42 1.42 12.34 -8.43
N ILE A 43 0.63 11.71 -7.54
CA ILE A 43 0.63 10.25 -7.37
C ILE A 43 0.20 9.57 -8.67
N LEU A 44 -0.82 10.09 -9.36
CA LEU A 44 -1.25 9.57 -10.67
C LEU A 44 -0.15 9.72 -11.75
N ASP A 45 0.51 10.86 -11.83
CA ASP A 45 1.65 11.08 -12.76
C ASP A 45 2.78 10.09 -12.47
N LEU A 46 3.15 9.92 -11.21
CA LEU A 46 4.21 8.99 -10.81
C LEU A 46 3.84 7.54 -11.13
N HIS A 47 2.60 7.11 -10.87
CA HIS A 47 2.13 5.77 -11.26
C HIS A 47 2.22 5.58 -12.79
N ALA A 48 1.82 6.58 -13.57
CA ALA A 48 1.91 6.53 -15.03
C ALA A 48 3.37 6.41 -15.53
N ARG A 49 4.31 7.17 -14.95
CA ARG A 49 5.74 7.11 -15.30
C ARG A 49 6.39 5.78 -14.90
N LEU A 50 5.93 5.17 -13.80
CA LEU A 50 6.39 3.86 -13.36
C LEU A 50 5.75 2.70 -14.16
N GLY A 51 4.70 2.97 -14.92
CA GLY A 51 3.91 1.96 -15.62
C GLY A 51 3.05 1.12 -14.67
N TRP A 52 2.67 1.68 -13.52
CA TRP A 52 1.84 1.01 -12.52
C TRP A 52 0.36 1.22 -12.81
N ALA A 53 -0.49 0.34 -12.25
CA ALA A 53 -1.94 0.48 -12.34
C ALA A 53 -2.38 1.80 -11.69
N VAL A 54 -3.48 2.37 -12.20
CA VAL A 54 -4.09 3.56 -11.60
C VAL A 54 -4.59 3.19 -10.20
N PRO A 55 -4.11 3.86 -9.13
CA PRO A 55 -4.54 3.56 -7.78
C PRO A 55 -5.93 4.15 -7.51
N GLU A 56 -6.67 3.51 -6.61
CA GLU A 56 -7.79 4.14 -5.94
C GLU A 56 -7.30 4.99 -4.77
N PHE A 57 -8.15 5.91 -4.30
CA PHE A 57 -7.81 6.81 -3.21
C PHE A 57 -8.92 6.85 -2.17
N ALA A 58 -8.51 6.98 -0.90
CA ALA A 58 -9.39 7.32 0.21
C ALA A 58 -8.82 8.53 0.95
N ALA A 59 -9.67 9.48 1.31
CA ALA A 59 -9.26 10.68 2.01
C ALA A 59 -10.18 10.96 3.18
N ARG A 60 -9.60 11.36 4.31
CA ARG A 60 -10.36 11.75 5.50
C ARG A 60 -9.80 13.03 6.09
N PRO A 61 -10.55 14.14 6.01
CA PRO A 61 -10.25 15.34 6.78
C PRO A 61 -10.26 15.04 8.28
N ARG A 62 -9.31 15.64 8.99
CA ARG A 62 -9.12 15.56 10.45
C ARG A 62 -9.15 16.98 11.02
N VAL A 63 -9.38 17.11 12.31
CA VAL A 63 -9.15 18.40 12.99
C VAL A 63 -7.66 18.71 12.89
N GLY A 64 -7.31 19.78 12.14
CA GLY A 64 -5.93 20.20 11.92
C GLY A 64 -5.15 19.38 10.87
N GLY A 65 -5.82 18.58 10.02
CA GLY A 65 -5.09 17.83 9.01
C GLY A 65 -5.92 17.01 8.03
N LEU A 66 -5.22 16.19 7.26
CA LEU A 66 -5.75 15.29 6.23
C LEU A 66 -5.00 13.96 6.30
N SER A 67 -5.74 12.85 6.35
CA SER A 67 -5.21 11.53 6.00
C SER A 67 -5.57 11.23 4.55
N LEU A 68 -4.60 11.06 3.67
CA LEU A 68 -4.79 10.66 2.28
C LEU A 68 -4.16 9.28 2.07
N ALA A 69 -4.92 8.32 1.58
CA ALA A 69 -4.42 7.00 1.22
C ALA A 69 -4.63 6.69 -0.26
N PHE A 70 -3.73 5.87 -0.79
CA PHE A 70 -3.85 5.23 -2.10
C PHE A 70 -3.48 3.76 -1.99
N ASP A 71 -4.12 2.91 -2.77
CA ASP A 71 -3.88 1.47 -2.71
C ASP A 71 -2.68 1.04 -3.56
N GLY A 72 -2.26 -0.21 -3.36
CA GLY A 72 -1.14 -0.80 -4.06
C GLY A 72 -1.04 -2.29 -3.75
N PRO A 73 -0.28 -3.04 -4.54
CA PRO A 73 -0.11 -4.46 -4.30
C PRO A 73 0.69 -4.68 -3.02
N ILE A 74 0.34 -5.74 -2.27
CA ILE A 74 0.92 -6.01 -0.94
C ILE A 74 2.42 -6.26 -0.97
N ASP A 75 2.96 -6.69 -2.11
CA ASP A 75 4.37 -6.96 -2.32
C ASP A 75 5.20 -5.72 -2.69
N ARG A 76 4.63 -4.49 -2.63
CA ARG A 76 5.35 -3.26 -3.00
C ARG A 76 4.98 -2.04 -2.15
N LEU A 77 4.46 -2.23 -0.94
CA LEU A 77 3.97 -1.12 -0.13
C LEU A 77 5.08 -0.19 0.39
N TYR A 78 6.33 -0.64 0.55
CA TYR A 78 7.42 0.28 0.91
C TYR A 78 7.87 1.12 -0.30
N ALA A 79 7.86 0.55 -1.51
CA ALA A 79 8.00 1.32 -2.74
C ALA A 79 6.88 2.34 -2.89
N GLY A 80 5.66 1.98 -2.49
CA GLY A 80 4.53 2.91 -2.38
C GLY A 80 4.78 4.05 -1.40
N ILE A 81 5.37 3.80 -0.22
CA ILE A 81 5.76 4.86 0.73
C ILE A 81 6.74 5.84 0.06
N ALA A 82 7.76 5.31 -0.60
CA ALA A 82 8.75 6.12 -1.32
C ALA A 82 8.10 6.96 -2.45
N LEU A 83 7.12 6.41 -3.15
CA LEU A 83 6.31 7.14 -4.12
C LEU A 83 5.50 8.27 -3.47
N GLY A 84 4.87 8.00 -2.32
CA GLY A 84 4.12 8.99 -1.56
C GLY A 84 5.00 10.15 -1.06
N GLU A 85 6.18 9.85 -0.55
CA GLU A 85 7.18 10.85 -0.15
C GLU A 85 7.69 11.65 -1.36
N LEU A 86 7.92 11.00 -2.50
CA LEU A 86 8.30 11.67 -3.73
C LEU A 86 7.21 12.63 -4.22
N ALA A 87 5.94 12.21 -4.20
CA ALA A 87 4.79 13.05 -4.53
C ALA A 87 4.72 14.27 -3.60
N TRP A 88 4.95 14.07 -2.29
CA TRP A 88 5.01 15.16 -1.34
C TRP A 88 6.11 16.18 -1.67
N GLN A 89 7.34 15.70 -1.93
CA GLN A 89 8.47 16.57 -2.28
C GLN A 89 8.23 17.33 -3.58
N ARG A 90 7.61 16.71 -4.58
CA ARG A 90 7.26 17.39 -5.83
C ARG A 90 6.20 18.48 -5.63
N CYS A 91 5.15 18.20 -4.86
CA CYS A 91 4.07 19.15 -4.62
C CYS A 91 4.49 20.33 -3.71
N PHE A 92 5.28 20.05 -2.67
CA PHE A 92 5.47 20.98 -1.54
C PHE A 92 6.93 21.12 -1.09
N GLY A 93 7.89 20.58 -1.84
CA GLY A 93 9.31 20.80 -1.59
C GLY A 93 9.67 22.29 -1.62
N ALA A 94 10.64 22.68 -0.79
CA ALA A 94 11.08 24.08 -0.70
C ALA A 94 11.70 24.58 -2.01
N GLU A 95 12.33 23.69 -2.76
CA GLU A 95 12.92 23.96 -4.07
C GLU A 95 12.28 23.05 -5.13
N PRO A 96 12.00 23.58 -6.34
CA PRO A 96 11.54 22.76 -7.45
C PRO A 96 12.55 21.66 -7.77
N MET A 97 12.09 20.42 -7.86
CA MET A 97 12.95 19.32 -8.25
C MET A 97 13.25 19.38 -9.76
N PRO A 98 14.53 19.39 -10.18
CA PRO A 98 14.89 19.36 -11.59
C PRO A 98 14.55 18.00 -12.21
N ASP A 99 14.29 17.97 -13.52
CA ASP A 99 13.90 16.75 -14.24
C ASP A 99 14.87 15.58 -14.02
N ALA A 100 16.19 15.84 -14.08
CA ALA A 100 17.20 14.81 -13.84
C ALA A 100 17.15 14.23 -12.40
N GLY A 101 16.77 15.05 -11.42
CA GLY A 101 16.57 14.62 -10.04
C GLY A 101 15.31 13.77 -9.90
N LEU A 102 14.23 14.16 -10.60
CA LEU A 102 12.99 13.40 -10.65
C LEU A 102 13.20 12.02 -11.28
N ASP A 103 13.89 11.94 -12.42
CA ASP A 103 14.17 10.66 -13.09
C ASP A 103 14.99 9.72 -12.17
N THR A 104 15.98 10.27 -11.46
CA THR A 104 16.76 9.53 -10.47
C THR A 104 15.88 8.99 -9.34
N ALA A 105 14.97 9.82 -8.82
CA ALA A 105 14.05 9.40 -7.76
C ALA A 105 13.05 8.34 -8.24
N ILE A 106 12.55 8.45 -9.48
CA ILE A 106 11.67 7.44 -10.09
C ILE A 106 12.39 6.11 -10.23
N GLU A 107 13.65 6.09 -10.69
CA GLU A 107 14.40 4.86 -10.80
C GLU A 107 14.70 4.23 -9.43
N ALA A 108 14.97 5.03 -8.40
CA ALA A 108 15.09 4.51 -7.03
C ALA A 108 13.79 3.85 -6.52
N VAL A 109 12.62 4.42 -6.85
CA VAL A 109 11.32 3.80 -6.53
C VAL A 109 11.14 2.49 -7.33
N ARG A 110 11.57 2.46 -8.59
CA ARG A 110 11.51 1.26 -9.45
C ARG A 110 12.38 0.14 -8.91
N GLU A 111 13.63 0.44 -8.53
CA GLU A 111 14.56 -0.54 -7.94
C GLU A 111 13.98 -1.13 -6.65
N ARG A 112 13.50 -0.28 -5.74
CA ARG A 112 12.86 -0.72 -4.49
C ARG A 112 11.64 -1.61 -4.76
N ALA A 113 10.78 -1.24 -5.71
CA ALA A 113 9.65 -2.06 -6.10
C ALA A 113 10.05 -3.42 -6.67
N ALA A 114 11.18 -3.51 -7.38
CA ALA A 114 11.72 -4.77 -7.89
C ALA A 114 12.30 -5.64 -6.78
N GLU A 115 12.93 -5.05 -5.76
CA GLU A 115 13.47 -5.76 -4.58
C GLU A 115 12.36 -6.31 -3.67
N GLU A 116 11.25 -5.59 -3.54
CA GLU A 116 10.10 -6.03 -2.74
C GLU A 116 9.22 -7.06 -3.46
N ALA A 117 9.21 -7.03 -4.80
CA ALA A 117 8.28 -7.81 -5.61
C ALA A 117 8.27 -9.30 -5.22
N ASN A 118 7.05 -9.79 -4.96
CA ASN A 118 6.81 -11.16 -4.54
C ASN A 118 5.60 -11.71 -5.31
N PRO A 119 5.80 -12.16 -6.56
CA PRO A 119 4.71 -12.68 -7.38
C PRO A 119 4.00 -13.91 -6.77
N ALA A 120 4.72 -14.71 -5.98
CA ALA A 120 4.16 -15.87 -5.30
C ALA A 120 3.15 -15.43 -4.22
N LEU A 121 3.47 -14.39 -3.46
CA LEU A 121 2.57 -13.77 -2.48
C LEU A 121 1.27 -13.27 -3.13
N LEU A 122 1.38 -12.54 -4.25
CA LEU A 122 0.21 -12.05 -4.99
C LEU A 122 -0.65 -13.19 -5.55
N THR A 123 -0.01 -14.24 -6.07
CA THR A 123 -0.71 -15.42 -6.59
C THR A 123 -1.47 -16.13 -5.48
N LEU A 124 -0.86 -16.28 -4.31
CA LEU A 124 -1.50 -16.88 -3.14
C LEU A 124 -2.66 -16.02 -2.61
N GLN A 125 -2.48 -14.70 -2.52
CA GLN A 125 -3.52 -13.75 -2.13
C GLN A 125 -4.74 -13.86 -3.05
N ALA A 126 -4.52 -13.87 -4.37
CA ALA A 126 -5.58 -13.99 -5.36
C ALA A 126 -6.36 -15.31 -5.19
N LYS A 127 -5.66 -16.43 -4.97
CA LYS A 127 -6.31 -17.73 -4.78
C LYS A 127 -7.09 -17.80 -3.46
N ALA A 128 -6.55 -17.25 -2.38
CA ALA A 128 -7.24 -17.18 -1.11
C ALA A 128 -8.54 -16.35 -1.22
N LEU A 129 -8.50 -15.23 -1.96
CA LEU A 129 -9.67 -14.41 -2.23
C LEU A 129 -10.72 -15.16 -3.07
N GLU A 130 -10.31 -15.86 -4.13
CA GLU A 130 -11.19 -16.68 -4.98
C GLU A 130 -11.98 -17.72 -4.18
N ILE A 131 -11.32 -18.38 -3.22
CA ILE A 131 -11.92 -19.44 -2.38
C ILE A 131 -12.66 -18.86 -1.16
N GLY A 132 -12.45 -17.58 -0.84
CA GLY A 132 -12.99 -16.95 0.37
C GLY A 132 -12.28 -17.36 1.66
N ALA A 133 -11.05 -17.88 1.54
CA ALA A 133 -10.21 -18.26 2.68
C ALA A 133 -9.64 -17.00 3.36
N PRO A 134 -9.58 -16.95 4.70
CA PRO A 134 -8.87 -15.88 5.40
C PRO A 134 -7.41 -15.82 4.97
N PHE A 135 -6.91 -14.61 4.75
CA PHE A 135 -5.53 -14.36 4.35
C PHE A 135 -5.00 -13.18 5.15
N LEU A 136 -3.88 -13.38 5.85
CA LEU A 136 -3.14 -12.30 6.51
C LEU A 136 -1.69 -12.37 6.06
N TRP A 137 -1.04 -11.22 6.02
CA TRP A 137 0.35 -11.10 5.65
C TRP A 137 1.01 -9.98 6.48
N ASP A 138 2.28 -10.17 6.78
CA ASP A 138 3.21 -9.12 7.19
C ASP A 138 4.56 -9.33 6.48
N ASP A 139 5.62 -8.66 6.97
CA ASP A 139 6.95 -8.76 6.35
C ASP A 139 7.59 -10.13 6.49
N ASP A 140 7.26 -10.85 7.56
CA ASP A 140 7.93 -12.07 7.96
C ASP A 140 7.11 -13.30 7.54
N GLU A 141 5.79 -13.24 7.73
CA GLU A 141 4.90 -14.40 7.62
C GLU A 141 3.64 -14.10 6.82
N VAL A 142 3.13 -15.16 6.18
CA VAL A 142 1.85 -15.19 5.48
C VAL A 142 1.04 -16.33 6.06
N SER A 143 -0.22 -16.06 6.38
CA SER A 143 -1.12 -17.05 6.93
C SER A 143 -2.41 -17.19 6.14
N VAL A 144 -2.86 -18.44 6.00
CA VAL A 144 -4.15 -18.78 5.38
C VAL A 144 -4.99 -19.56 6.39
N GLY A 145 -6.21 -19.08 6.64
CA GLY A 145 -7.14 -19.61 7.66
C GLY A 145 -6.93 -19.02 9.05
N PHE A 146 -7.80 -19.38 10.00
CA PHE A 146 -7.68 -18.98 11.41
C PHE A 146 -7.53 -20.17 12.37
N GLY A 147 -6.95 -19.89 13.54
CA GLY A 147 -6.75 -20.80 14.67
C GLY A 147 -6.05 -22.12 14.32
N ALA A 148 -6.56 -23.25 14.83
CA ALA A 148 -5.89 -24.55 14.71
C ALA A 148 -5.73 -25.06 13.27
N THR A 149 -6.45 -24.47 12.32
CA THR A 149 -6.38 -24.82 10.89
C THR A 149 -5.50 -23.88 10.08
N THR A 150 -4.95 -22.84 10.70
CA THR A 150 -4.08 -21.88 10.02
C THR A 150 -2.82 -22.57 9.52
N ARG A 151 -2.47 -22.24 8.28
CA ARG A 151 -1.15 -22.55 7.71
C ARG A 151 -0.36 -21.25 7.63
N ILE A 152 0.90 -21.30 8.04
CA ILE A 152 1.80 -20.16 8.11
C ILE A 152 3.07 -20.52 7.35
N TRP A 153 3.57 -19.58 6.56
CA TRP A 153 4.82 -19.69 5.82
C TRP A 153 5.59 -18.38 5.91
N PRO A 154 6.93 -18.40 5.79
CA PRO A 154 7.69 -17.19 5.57
C PRO A 154 7.19 -16.45 4.33
N SER A 155 7.12 -15.12 4.37
CA SER A 155 6.54 -14.29 3.30
C SER A 155 7.21 -14.51 1.94
N ARG A 156 8.51 -14.83 1.94
CA ARG A 156 9.33 -15.10 0.74
C ARG A 156 9.40 -16.57 0.32
N GLU A 157 8.80 -17.47 1.11
CA GLU A 157 8.80 -18.92 0.87
C GLU A 157 7.37 -19.48 0.86
N VAL A 158 6.41 -18.68 0.39
CA VAL A 158 5.02 -19.11 0.27
C VAL A 158 4.89 -20.24 -0.77
N PRO A 159 4.07 -21.26 -0.49
CA PRO A 159 3.88 -22.38 -1.40
C PRO A 159 3.07 -21.95 -2.62
N ARG A 160 3.10 -22.78 -3.67
CA ARG A 160 2.17 -22.59 -4.78
C ARG A 160 0.75 -22.93 -4.33
N PRO A 161 -0.29 -22.26 -4.86
CA PRO A 161 -1.64 -22.51 -4.40
C PRO A 161 -2.11 -23.97 -4.58
N GLU A 162 -1.56 -24.70 -5.56
CA GLU A 162 -1.88 -26.12 -5.80
C GLU A 162 -1.30 -27.06 -4.73
N GLU A 163 -0.34 -26.60 -3.94
CA GLU A 163 0.30 -27.37 -2.86
C GLU A 163 -0.46 -27.24 -1.53
N ILE A 164 -1.43 -26.33 -1.46
CA ILE A 164 -2.28 -26.11 -0.28
C ILE A 164 -3.54 -26.96 -0.38
N ASP A 165 -3.82 -27.75 0.66
CA ASP A 165 -5.15 -28.34 0.86
C ASP A 165 -6.12 -27.28 1.37
N TRP A 166 -6.85 -26.66 0.44
CA TRP A 166 -7.83 -25.59 0.71
C TRP A 166 -9.07 -26.05 1.49
N SER A 167 -9.26 -27.35 1.75
CA SER A 167 -10.38 -27.85 2.56
C SER A 167 -10.19 -27.61 4.07
N LEU A 168 -8.95 -27.36 4.50
CA LEU A 168 -8.56 -27.20 5.89
C LEU A 168 -8.63 -25.77 6.42
N PRO A 169 -8.08 -24.74 5.74
CA PRO A 169 -8.11 -23.37 6.24
C PRO A 169 -9.56 -22.89 6.34
N ARG A 170 -10.06 -22.75 7.57
CA ARG A 170 -11.45 -22.34 7.80
C ARG A 170 -11.51 -20.97 8.47
N ARG A 171 -12.58 -20.25 8.15
CA ARG A 171 -13.05 -19.17 9.02
C ARG A 171 -13.51 -19.80 10.33
N ILE A 172 -13.01 -19.26 11.43
CA ILE A 172 -13.56 -19.52 12.76
C ILE A 172 -14.49 -18.34 13.06
N PRO A 173 -15.66 -18.56 13.69
CA PRO A 173 -16.45 -17.45 14.20
C PRO A 173 -15.60 -16.56 15.12
N THR A 174 -15.43 -15.31 14.74
CA THR A 174 -14.83 -14.27 15.58
C THR A 174 -15.96 -13.50 16.24
N ALA A 175 -15.95 -13.40 17.57
CA ALA A 175 -16.82 -12.46 18.25
C ALA A 175 -16.32 -11.03 17.94
N LEU A 176 -17.22 -10.17 17.48
CA LEU A 176 -17.02 -8.72 17.35
C LEU A 176 -17.93 -8.01 18.35
#